data_AF-A0A1F3BG22-F1
#
_entry.id   AF-A0A1F3BG22-F1
#
_cell.length_a   1.000
_cell.length_b   1.000
_cell.length_c   1.000
_cell.angle_alpha   90.00
_cell.angle_beta   90.00
_cell.angle_gamma   90.00
#
_symmetry.space_group_name_H-M   'P 1'
#
loop_
_entity.id
_entity.type
_entity.pdbx_description
1 polymer ?
#
loop_
_entity_poly.entity_id
_entity_poly.type
_entity_poly.pdbx_seq_one_letter_code
_entity_poly.pdbx_strand_id
1 'polypeptide(L)'
;MKLPKSYFNYISYLGTIIALIAWVAIIFLIVLAKMFDAGNVYFELFTYLIVPGFLVAGLLIIPIGMYLQNRREKKGFKEDESKRLIFDFNDPKTRNAAIIFSVVTVFFVLFTVIGSYKGFHYTESVEFCGTLCHEVMEPEYVAYQYSSHARVKCAECHVGEGVDFYVKSKMSGLRQVFKYIAGTYPTPIETPIRNLRPARETCEKCHWPEKFYTNKIRHEKYYLADSSNTEWDIIMKMKIGPDHAAMGQTEGIHWHINPNIEMEYASDEKREIIPWVKYKNKLTGVELVFKSEENEITEDSLSKMEKRPFDCMDCHNRPSHEYHAPSYFVNHIFTSGEISSKVPYLKAAAMDALNDIYSTKDSAKMGIENKIIQYYTDQYPDVLATFEKEIKAAIPVIYTAYSRNTFPEMKVRYTAYPRHIGHLESNGCSRCHDGKHKTAEGKVISRDCSVCHTFIGQGVFGKLNYATIDSTMEFQHPVDIDNAWKESNCSECHVELY
;
A
#
# COMPACT_ATOMS: atom_id res chain seq x y z
N MET A 1 -48.74 -30.00 18.01
CA MET A 1 -49.13 -28.77 18.73
C MET A 1 -49.90 -27.86 17.78
N LYS A 2 -51.04 -27.29 18.20
CA LYS A 2 -51.78 -26.30 17.40
C LYS A 2 -51.21 -24.91 17.68
N LEU A 3 -50.76 -24.19 16.64
CA LEU A 3 -50.29 -22.82 16.76
C LEU A 3 -51.47 -21.87 17.06
N PRO A 4 -51.23 -20.76 17.79
CA PRO A 4 -52.27 -19.79 18.13
C PRO A 4 -52.85 -19.12 16.86
N LYS A 5 -54.13 -18.72 16.88
CA LYS A 5 -54.79 -18.09 15.71
C LYS A 5 -54.06 -16.87 15.18
N SER A 6 -53.44 -16.09 16.07
CA SER A 6 -52.65 -14.91 15.72
C SER A 6 -51.43 -15.20 14.83
N TYR A 7 -50.97 -16.46 14.74
CA TYR A 7 -49.85 -16.86 13.89
C TYR A 7 -50.20 -16.90 12.40
N PHE A 8 -51.47 -17.11 12.04
CA PHE A 8 -51.87 -17.36 10.65
C PHE A 8 -52.02 -16.07 9.84
N ASN A 9 -50.92 -15.34 9.67
CA ASN A 9 -50.85 -14.09 8.90
C ASN A 9 -49.56 -14.06 8.05
N TYR A 10 -49.56 -13.25 6.98
CA TYR A 10 -48.45 -13.17 6.03
C TYR A 10 -47.12 -12.75 6.66
N ILE A 11 -47.14 -11.90 7.70
CA ILE A 11 -45.92 -11.42 8.36
C ILE A 11 -45.27 -12.57 9.14
N SER A 12 -46.06 -13.32 9.90
CA SER A 12 -45.56 -14.49 10.63
C SER A 12 -45.10 -15.61 9.69
N TYR A 13 -45.77 -15.83 8.54
CA TYR A 13 -45.27 -16.76 7.52
C TYR A 13 -43.93 -16.33 6.92
N LEU A 14 -43.77 -15.04 6.61
CA LEU A 14 -42.51 -14.49 6.12
C LEU A 14 -41.39 -14.69 7.15
N GLY A 15 -41.66 -14.41 8.43
CA GLY A 15 -40.71 -14.65 9.52
C GLY A 15 -40.29 -16.12 9.63
N THR A 16 -41.24 -17.05 9.54
CA THR A 16 -40.97 -18.49 9.55
C THR A 16 -40.14 -18.95 8.35
N ILE A 17 -40.44 -18.45 7.15
CA ILE A 17 -39.67 -18.77 5.94
C ILE A 17 -38.23 -18.28 6.06
N ILE A 18 -38.03 -17.02 6.50
CA ILE A 18 -36.69 -16.45 6.69
C ILE A 18 -35.91 -17.26 7.74
N ALA A 19 -36.53 -17.57 8.88
CA ALA A 19 -35.89 -18.34 9.94
C ALA A 19 -35.51 -19.75 9.48
N LEU A 20 -36.39 -20.43 8.73
CA LEU A 20 -36.13 -21.77 8.22
C LEU A 20 -34.98 -21.77 7.19
N ILE A 21 -34.99 -20.82 6.24
CA ILE A 21 -33.92 -20.69 5.24
C ILE A 21 -32.59 -20.39 5.92
N ALA A 22 -32.57 -19.44 6.87
CA ALA A 22 -31.36 -19.09 7.61
C ALA A 22 -30.83 -20.27 8.43
N TRP A 23 -31.71 -21.03 9.09
CA TRP A 23 -31.32 -22.22 9.86
C TRP A 23 -30.71 -23.32 8.98
N VAL A 24 -31.35 -23.62 7.84
CA VAL A 24 -30.81 -24.58 6.86
C VAL A 24 -29.46 -24.10 6.31
N ALA A 25 -29.35 -22.80 6.00
CA ALA A 25 -28.10 -22.20 5.53
C ALA A 25 -26.98 -22.30 6.58
N ILE A 26 -27.26 -22.06 7.87
CA ILE A 26 -26.27 -22.19 8.96
C ILE A 26 -25.75 -23.63 9.04
N ILE A 27 -26.64 -24.63 9.09
CA ILE A 27 -26.24 -26.03 9.17
C ILE A 27 -25.39 -26.41 7.96
N PHE A 28 -25.84 -26.00 6.77
CA PHE A 28 -25.13 -26.26 5.53
C PHE A 28 -23.72 -25.64 5.51
N LEU A 29 -23.61 -24.38 5.92
CA LEU A 29 -22.33 -23.67 6.02
C LEU A 29 -21.37 -24.34 7.02
N ILE A 30 -21.88 -24.77 8.18
CA ILE A 30 -21.07 -25.50 9.18
C ILE A 30 -20.57 -26.84 8.62
N VAL A 31 -21.40 -27.57 7.87
CA VAL A 31 -21.00 -28.82 7.23
C VAL A 31 -19.93 -28.56 6.16
N LEU A 32 -20.12 -27.55 5.31
CA LEU A 32 -19.10 -27.15 4.32
C LEU A 32 -17.77 -26.77 4.99
N ALA A 33 -17.82 -25.98 6.07
CA ALA A 33 -16.63 -25.56 6.82
C ALA A 33 -15.78 -26.76 7.22
N LYS A 34 -16.44 -27.79 7.77
CA LYS A 34 -15.78 -29.03 8.22
C LYS A 34 -15.29 -29.91 7.07
N MET A 35 -15.98 -29.93 5.93
CA MET A 35 -15.62 -30.79 4.81
C MET A 35 -14.46 -30.24 3.98
N PHE A 36 -14.37 -28.90 3.84
CA PHE A 36 -13.45 -28.25 2.92
C PHE A 36 -12.34 -27.44 3.61
N ASP A 37 -12.26 -27.50 4.94
CA ASP A 37 -11.30 -26.74 5.76
C ASP A 37 -11.30 -25.24 5.40
N ALA A 38 -12.50 -24.69 5.17
CA ALA A 38 -12.71 -23.32 4.73
C ALA A 38 -12.65 -22.35 5.94
N GLY A 39 -11.49 -22.29 6.60
CA GLY A 39 -11.23 -21.49 7.80
C GLY A 39 -10.67 -20.09 7.51
N ASN A 40 -11.41 -19.26 6.76
CA ASN A 40 -11.06 -17.84 6.66
C ASN A 40 -12.00 -16.99 7.54
N VAL A 41 -11.47 -15.89 8.10
CA VAL A 41 -12.18 -15.00 9.04
C VAL A 41 -13.52 -14.49 8.49
N TYR A 42 -13.61 -14.32 7.17
CA TYR A 42 -14.82 -13.85 6.50
C TYR A 42 -15.91 -14.90 6.38
N PHE A 43 -15.52 -16.14 6.09
CA PHE A 43 -16.42 -17.29 6.05
C PHE A 43 -16.98 -17.57 7.45
N GLU A 44 -16.14 -17.49 8.47
CA GLU A 44 -16.56 -17.61 9.87
C GLU A 44 -17.49 -16.47 10.28
N LEU A 45 -17.14 -15.23 9.96
CA LEU A 45 -18.00 -14.08 10.24
C LEU A 45 -19.38 -14.22 9.58
N PHE A 46 -19.41 -14.60 8.30
CA PHE A 46 -20.67 -14.76 7.58
C PHE A 46 -21.52 -15.88 8.20
N THR A 47 -20.89 -17.02 8.49
CA THR A 47 -21.55 -18.22 9.03
C THR A 47 -22.03 -18.04 10.47
N TYR A 48 -21.24 -17.39 11.32
CA TYR A 48 -21.47 -17.31 12.76
C TYR A 48 -22.06 -15.98 13.24
N LEU A 49 -22.06 -14.92 12.41
CA LEU A 49 -22.66 -13.63 12.77
C LEU A 49 -23.79 -13.21 11.83
N ILE A 50 -23.54 -13.18 10.51
CA ILE A 50 -24.50 -12.60 9.55
C ILE A 50 -25.72 -13.50 9.36
N VAL A 51 -25.53 -14.77 9.02
CA VAL A 51 -26.65 -15.70 8.79
C VAL A 51 -27.47 -15.92 10.07
N PRO A 52 -26.87 -16.07 11.27
CA PRO A 52 -27.61 -16.06 12.53
C PRO A 52 -28.39 -14.77 12.78
N GLY A 53 -27.90 -13.62 12.32
CA GLY A 53 -28.65 -12.37 12.33
C GLY A 53 -29.98 -12.46 11.57
N PHE A 54 -29.99 -13.08 10.38
CA PHE A 54 -31.23 -13.33 9.63
C PHE A 54 -32.16 -14.33 10.33
N LEU A 55 -31.60 -15.35 10.99
CA LEU A 55 -32.39 -16.28 11.81
C LEU A 55 -33.10 -15.54 12.95
N VAL A 56 -32.38 -14.71 13.71
CA VAL A 56 -32.95 -13.90 14.80
C VAL A 56 -33.99 -12.93 14.27
N ALA A 57 -33.71 -12.23 13.16
CA ALA A 57 -34.66 -11.33 12.52
C ALA A 57 -35.95 -12.05 12.11
N GLY A 58 -35.83 -13.23 11.48
CA GLY A 58 -36.98 -14.08 11.14
C GLY A 58 -37.79 -14.49 12.36
N LEU A 59 -37.10 -14.92 13.44
CA LEU A 59 -37.74 -15.29 14.70
C LEU A 59 -38.42 -14.11 15.41
N LEU A 60 -37.92 -12.87 15.26
CA LEU A 60 -38.56 -11.65 15.78
C LEU A 60 -39.75 -11.18 14.95
N ILE A 61 -39.72 -11.39 13.63
CA ILE A 61 -40.85 -11.06 12.73
C ILE A 61 -42.08 -11.89 13.09
N ILE A 62 -41.92 -13.14 13.56
CA ILE A 62 -43.03 -14.02 13.97
C ILE A 62 -43.91 -13.38 15.06
N PRO A 63 -43.39 -13.03 16.27
CA PRO A 63 -44.18 -12.40 17.33
C PRO A 63 -44.65 -10.99 16.94
N ILE A 64 -43.91 -10.25 16.12
CA ILE A 64 -44.38 -8.95 15.58
C ILE A 64 -45.63 -9.16 14.71
N GLY A 65 -45.60 -10.13 13.79
CA GLY A 65 -46.75 -10.50 12.97
C GLY A 65 -47.94 -10.93 13.83
N MET A 66 -47.70 -11.76 14.84
CA MET A 66 -48.72 -12.19 15.79
C MET A 66 -49.31 -11.02 16.59
N TYR A 67 -48.49 -10.06 17.02
CA TYR A 67 -48.94 -8.87 17.74
C TYR A 67 -49.77 -7.95 16.85
N LEU A 68 -49.33 -7.67 15.63
CA LEU A 68 -50.06 -6.86 14.66
C LEU A 68 -51.39 -7.51 14.28
N GLN A 69 -51.40 -8.82 14.11
CA GLN A 69 -52.59 -9.60 13.83
C GLN A 69 -53.58 -9.52 15.00
N ASN A 70 -53.12 -9.76 16.22
CA ASN A 70 -53.96 -9.67 17.42
C ASN A 70 -54.52 -8.25 17.63
N ARG A 71 -53.75 -7.21 17.25
CA ARG A 71 -54.20 -5.81 17.27
C ARG A 71 -55.27 -5.53 16.21
N ARG A 72 -55.19 -6.15 15.03
CA ARG A 72 -56.23 -6.07 13.98
C ARG A 72 -57.52 -6.78 14.41
N GLU A 73 -57.39 -7.96 14.98
CA GLU A 73 -58.54 -8.74 15.50
C GLU A 73 -59.27 -7.98 16.62
N LYS A 74 -58.53 -7.36 17.55
CA LYS A 74 -59.12 -6.48 18.60
C LYS A 74 -59.79 -5.22 18.05
N LYS A 75 -59.42 -4.75 16.85
CA LYS A 75 -60.06 -3.63 16.15
C LYS A 75 -61.27 -4.04 15.31
N GLY A 76 -61.72 -5.30 15.41
CA GLY A 76 -62.93 -5.79 14.73
C GLY A 76 -62.70 -6.29 13.30
N PHE A 77 -61.45 -6.32 12.81
CA PHE A 77 -61.15 -6.97 11.53
C PHE A 77 -61.20 -8.49 11.72
N LYS A 78 -62.26 -9.12 11.22
CA LYS A 78 -62.34 -10.59 11.11
C LYS A 78 -61.70 -11.02 9.80
N GLU A 79 -60.57 -11.70 9.90
CA GLU A 79 -59.92 -12.30 8.74
C GLU A 79 -60.72 -13.52 8.27
N ASP A 80 -60.96 -13.60 6.98
CA ASP A 80 -61.70 -14.69 6.34
C ASP A 80 -60.94 -16.01 6.55
N GLU A 81 -61.51 -16.95 7.32
CA GLU A 81 -60.85 -18.22 7.61
C GLU A 81 -60.60 -19.05 6.31
N SER A 82 -61.30 -18.76 5.21
CA SER A 82 -61.08 -19.38 3.90
C SER A 82 -59.79 -18.92 3.20
N LYS A 83 -59.20 -17.79 3.62
CA LYS A 83 -57.94 -17.25 3.08
C LYS A 83 -56.70 -17.72 3.85
N ARG A 84 -56.87 -18.58 4.86
CA ARG A 84 -55.73 -19.17 5.57
C ARG A 84 -54.99 -20.14 4.65
N LEU A 85 -53.67 -19.94 4.52
CA LEU A 85 -52.77 -20.96 3.98
C LEU A 85 -52.78 -22.18 4.90
N ILE A 86 -53.51 -23.23 4.52
CA ILE A 86 -53.50 -24.53 5.18
C ILE A 86 -52.61 -25.45 4.35
N PHE A 87 -51.46 -25.84 4.90
CA PHE A 87 -50.59 -26.85 4.29
C PHE A 87 -51.08 -28.25 4.70
N ASP A 88 -51.85 -28.91 3.84
CA ASP A 88 -52.25 -30.30 4.04
C ASP A 88 -51.27 -31.25 3.33
N PHE A 89 -50.34 -31.83 4.09
CA PHE A 89 -49.34 -32.76 3.56
C PHE A 89 -49.91 -34.16 3.20
N ASN A 90 -51.18 -34.43 3.52
CA ASN A 90 -51.86 -35.64 3.04
C ASN A 90 -52.31 -35.51 1.58
N ASP A 91 -52.48 -34.28 1.07
CA ASP A 91 -52.75 -34.04 -0.34
C ASP A 91 -51.47 -34.23 -1.19
N PRO A 92 -51.48 -35.12 -2.20
CA PRO A 92 -50.32 -35.35 -3.07
C PRO A 92 -49.82 -34.09 -3.77
N LYS A 93 -50.70 -33.13 -4.11
CA LYS A 93 -50.28 -31.89 -4.79
C LYS A 93 -49.47 -31.00 -3.86
N THR A 94 -49.98 -30.79 -2.65
CA THR A 94 -49.30 -30.02 -1.59
C THR A 94 -47.99 -30.69 -1.17
N ARG A 95 -47.96 -32.03 -1.05
CA ARG A 95 -46.73 -32.79 -0.75
C ARG A 95 -45.68 -32.65 -1.84
N ASN A 96 -46.06 -32.83 -3.11
CA ASN A 96 -45.13 -32.70 -4.23
C ASN A 96 -44.61 -31.25 -4.37
N ALA A 97 -45.48 -30.26 -4.20
CA ALA A 97 -45.09 -28.85 -4.20
C ALA A 97 -44.10 -28.53 -3.06
N ALA A 98 -44.33 -29.06 -1.86
CA ALA A 98 -43.42 -28.89 -0.73
C ALA A 98 -42.06 -29.57 -0.95
N ILE A 99 -42.03 -30.77 -1.52
CA ILE A 99 -40.78 -31.47 -1.88
C ILE A 99 -40.01 -30.66 -2.92
N ILE A 100 -40.67 -30.25 -4.01
CA ILE A 100 -40.04 -29.44 -5.08
C ILE A 100 -39.51 -28.13 -4.50
N PHE A 101 -40.34 -27.40 -3.73
CA PHE A 101 -39.93 -26.15 -3.10
C PHE A 101 -38.72 -26.34 -2.18
N SER A 102 -38.72 -27.40 -1.37
CA SER A 102 -37.60 -27.70 -0.46
C SER A 102 -36.32 -28.02 -1.23
N VAL A 103 -36.40 -28.87 -2.26
CA VAL A 103 -35.26 -29.23 -3.12
C VAL A 103 -34.72 -27.98 -3.84
N VAL A 104 -35.59 -27.19 -4.46
CA VAL A 104 -35.20 -25.95 -5.15
C VAL A 104 -34.56 -24.97 -4.17
N THR A 105 -35.11 -24.81 -2.97
CA THR A 105 -34.55 -23.92 -1.94
C THR A 105 -33.17 -24.38 -1.51
N VAL A 106 -32.96 -25.68 -1.29
CA VAL A 106 -31.64 -26.24 -0.94
C VAL A 106 -30.62 -25.95 -2.04
N PHE A 107 -30.96 -26.23 -3.30
CA PHE A 107 -30.06 -25.93 -4.43
C PHE A 107 -29.82 -24.43 -4.61
N PHE A 108 -30.85 -23.60 -4.43
CA PHE A 108 -30.73 -22.15 -4.51
C PHE A 108 -29.77 -21.61 -3.43
N VAL A 109 -29.93 -22.05 -2.18
CA VAL A 109 -29.03 -21.68 -1.08
C VAL A 109 -27.61 -22.19 -1.35
N LEU A 110 -27.47 -23.44 -1.81
CA LEU A 110 -26.19 -24.04 -2.19
C LEU A 110 -25.45 -23.18 -3.23
N PHE A 111 -26.10 -22.89 -4.35
CA PHE A 111 -25.49 -22.10 -5.42
C PHE A 111 -25.24 -20.66 -5.00
N THR A 112 -26.11 -20.07 -4.17
CA THR A 112 -25.92 -18.71 -3.65
C THR A 112 -24.71 -18.64 -2.73
N VAL A 113 -24.55 -19.61 -1.82
CA VAL A 113 -23.40 -19.68 -0.90
C VAL A 113 -22.11 -19.88 -1.69
N ILE A 114 -22.07 -20.86 -2.59
CA ILE A 114 -20.88 -21.13 -3.42
C ILE A 114 -20.53 -19.92 -4.30
N GLY A 115 -21.54 -19.32 -4.93
CA GLY A 115 -21.39 -18.13 -5.76
C GLY A 115 -20.88 -16.94 -4.97
N SER A 116 -21.44 -16.71 -3.78
CA SER A 116 -21.02 -15.62 -2.88
C SER A 116 -19.59 -15.82 -2.39
N TYR A 117 -19.22 -17.05 -2.01
CA TYR A 117 -17.85 -17.38 -1.59
C TYR A 117 -16.84 -17.17 -2.72
N LYS A 118 -17.13 -17.67 -3.92
CA LYS A 118 -16.26 -17.45 -5.09
C LYS A 118 -16.18 -15.97 -5.47
N GLY A 119 -17.30 -15.26 -5.48
CA GLY A 119 -17.35 -13.82 -5.74
C GLY A 119 -16.52 -13.03 -4.72
N PHE A 120 -16.64 -13.37 -3.44
CA PHE A 120 -15.82 -12.81 -2.37
C PHE A 120 -14.33 -13.00 -2.64
N HIS A 121 -13.88 -14.24 -2.84
CA HIS A 121 -12.47 -14.56 -3.12
C HIS A 121 -11.92 -13.88 -4.37
N TYR A 122 -12.76 -13.76 -5.41
CA TYR A 122 -12.39 -13.04 -6.62
C TYR A 122 -12.17 -11.55 -6.32
N THR A 123 -13.09 -10.89 -5.60
CA THR A 123 -12.97 -9.45 -5.25
C THR A 123 -11.84 -9.10 -4.28
N GLU A 124 -11.09 -10.09 -3.78
CA GLU A 124 -9.89 -9.91 -2.95
C GLU A 124 -8.62 -10.43 -3.63
N SER A 125 -8.76 -10.91 -4.86
CA SER A 125 -7.63 -11.38 -5.66
C SER A 125 -6.80 -10.23 -6.20
N VAL A 126 -5.53 -10.52 -6.43
CA VAL A 126 -4.60 -9.61 -7.11
C VAL A 126 -5.08 -9.31 -8.53
N GLU A 127 -5.67 -10.30 -9.22
CA GLU A 127 -6.25 -10.13 -10.55
C GLU A 127 -7.37 -9.07 -10.53
N PHE A 128 -8.35 -9.21 -9.65
CA PHE A 128 -9.44 -8.24 -9.54
C PHE A 128 -8.94 -6.82 -9.26
N CYS A 129 -8.03 -6.66 -8.29
CA CYS A 129 -7.53 -5.34 -7.90
C CYS A 129 -6.58 -4.72 -8.95
N GLY A 130 -5.78 -5.54 -9.63
CA GLY A 130 -4.69 -5.06 -10.48
C GLY A 130 -5.01 -5.00 -11.97
N THR A 131 -5.90 -5.85 -12.48
CA THR A 131 -6.13 -5.99 -13.92
C THR A 131 -7.53 -5.55 -14.38
N LEU A 132 -8.52 -5.50 -13.48
CA LEU A 132 -9.89 -5.15 -13.88
C LEU A 132 -9.99 -3.70 -14.37
N CYS A 133 -9.42 -2.76 -13.61
CA CYS A 133 -9.34 -1.35 -13.98
C CYS A 133 -7.93 -1.03 -14.51
N HIS A 134 -7.43 -1.84 -15.45
CA HIS A 134 -6.03 -1.82 -15.88
C HIS A 134 -5.50 -0.43 -16.20
N GLU A 135 -6.26 0.43 -16.90
CA GLU A 135 -5.80 1.78 -17.26
C GLU A 135 -5.38 2.62 -16.05
N VAL A 136 -6.10 2.50 -14.93
CA VAL A 136 -5.82 3.25 -13.69
C VAL A 136 -4.89 2.49 -12.75
N MET A 137 -5.03 1.17 -12.70
CA MET A 137 -4.34 0.31 -11.73
C MET A 137 -3.01 -0.25 -12.24
N GLU A 138 -2.70 -0.11 -13.53
CA GLU A 138 -1.45 -0.60 -14.12
C GLU A 138 -0.20 -0.11 -13.38
N PRO A 139 -0.06 1.18 -13.00
CA PRO A 139 1.12 1.63 -12.25
C PRO A 139 1.33 0.87 -10.95
N GLU A 140 0.24 0.64 -10.20
CA GLU A 140 0.29 -0.05 -8.91
C GLU A 140 0.53 -1.55 -9.11
N TYR A 141 -0.12 -2.15 -10.10
CA TYR A 141 -0.02 -3.57 -10.42
C TYR A 141 1.38 -3.93 -10.91
N VAL A 142 1.95 -3.16 -11.83
CA VAL A 142 3.31 -3.40 -12.35
C VAL A 142 4.33 -3.28 -11.22
N ALA A 143 4.29 -2.19 -10.44
CA ALA A 143 5.22 -2.01 -9.32
C ALA A 143 5.09 -3.15 -8.28
N TYR A 144 3.86 -3.60 -8.00
CA TYR A 144 3.61 -4.74 -7.12
C TYR A 144 4.32 -6.02 -7.57
N GLN A 145 4.28 -6.36 -8.86
CA GLN A 145 4.89 -7.59 -9.39
C GLN A 145 6.40 -7.66 -9.18
N TYR A 146 7.07 -6.51 -9.08
CA TYR A 146 8.52 -6.41 -8.90
C TYR A 146 8.93 -6.03 -7.46
N SER A 147 7.97 -6.00 -6.52
CA SER A 147 8.22 -5.64 -5.13
C SER A 147 8.56 -6.85 -4.25
N SER A 148 9.08 -6.58 -3.04
CA SER A 148 9.25 -7.61 -2.00
C SER A 148 7.94 -8.24 -1.53
N HIS A 149 6.79 -7.65 -1.88
CA HIS A 149 5.46 -8.11 -1.51
C HIS A 149 4.67 -8.71 -2.68
N ALA A 150 5.31 -9.03 -3.82
CA ALA A 150 4.66 -9.58 -5.02
C ALA A 150 3.88 -10.90 -4.80
N ARG A 151 4.00 -11.52 -3.62
CA ARG A 151 3.31 -12.76 -3.22
C ARG A 151 2.29 -12.55 -2.09
N VAL A 152 2.09 -11.31 -1.63
CA VAL A 152 1.11 -10.93 -0.61
C VAL A 152 -0.10 -10.33 -1.32
N LYS A 153 -1.32 -10.83 -1.06
CA LYS A 153 -2.51 -10.31 -1.77
C LYS A 153 -2.75 -8.84 -1.43
N CYS A 154 -3.25 -8.06 -2.40
CA CYS A 154 -3.60 -6.66 -2.18
C CYS A 154 -4.55 -6.46 -0.97
N ALA A 155 -5.50 -7.39 -0.78
CA ALA A 155 -6.47 -7.35 0.31
C ALA A 155 -5.86 -7.47 1.72
N GLU A 156 -4.70 -8.14 1.87
CA GLU A 156 -4.03 -8.29 3.16
C GLU A 156 -3.53 -6.94 3.71
N CYS A 157 -3.18 -6.00 2.80
CA CYS A 157 -2.80 -4.64 3.16
C CYS A 157 -3.97 -3.63 3.10
N HIS A 158 -4.81 -3.70 2.06
CA HIS A 158 -5.78 -2.64 1.75
C HIS A 158 -7.22 -2.87 2.25
N VAL A 159 -7.63 -4.11 2.54
CA VAL A 159 -9.00 -4.44 2.97
C VAL A 159 -9.03 -4.64 4.48
N GLY A 160 -8.06 -5.38 5.02
CA GLY A 160 -7.95 -5.70 6.45
C GLY A 160 -8.70 -6.94 6.88
N GLU A 161 -8.72 -7.17 8.19
CA GLU A 161 -9.55 -8.20 8.82
C GLU A 161 -10.62 -7.53 9.68
N GLY A 162 -11.72 -8.26 9.91
CA GLY A 162 -12.84 -7.79 10.73
C GLY A 162 -13.94 -7.07 9.94
N VAL A 163 -15.12 -7.03 10.55
CA VAL A 163 -16.38 -6.58 9.91
C VAL A 163 -16.34 -5.12 9.49
N ASP A 164 -15.78 -4.25 10.34
CA ASP A 164 -15.80 -2.80 10.14
C ASP A 164 -14.93 -2.41 8.93
N PHE A 165 -13.70 -2.89 8.87
CA PHE A 165 -12.79 -2.64 7.75
C PHE A 165 -13.29 -3.29 6.45
N TYR A 166 -13.95 -4.45 6.54
CA TYR A 166 -14.60 -5.05 5.38
C TYR A 166 -15.71 -4.17 4.80
N VAL A 167 -16.64 -3.68 5.63
CA VAL A 167 -17.72 -2.82 5.15
C VAL A 167 -17.16 -1.51 4.59
N LYS A 168 -16.21 -0.88 5.30
CA LYS A 168 -15.55 0.35 4.85
C LYS A 168 -14.84 0.18 3.51
N SER A 169 -14.07 -0.90 3.35
CA SER A 169 -13.33 -1.16 2.11
C SER A 169 -14.25 -1.44 0.94
N LYS A 170 -15.33 -2.23 1.10
CA LYS A 170 -16.30 -2.48 0.02
C LYS A 170 -17.09 -1.22 -0.36
N MET A 171 -17.49 -0.39 0.61
CA MET A 171 -18.11 0.91 0.33
C MET A 171 -17.15 1.87 -0.39
N SER A 172 -15.88 1.88 0.01
CA SER A 172 -14.82 2.65 -0.67
C SER A 172 -14.62 2.14 -2.10
N GLY A 173 -14.56 0.82 -2.29
CA GLY A 173 -14.46 0.18 -3.60
C GLY A 173 -15.61 0.54 -4.52
N LEU A 174 -16.86 0.56 -4.02
CA LEU A 174 -18.01 0.99 -4.82
C LEU A 174 -17.88 2.45 -5.29
N ARG A 175 -17.38 3.34 -4.42
CA ARG A 175 -17.10 4.74 -4.79
C ARG A 175 -15.97 4.83 -5.83
N GLN A 176 -14.92 4.00 -5.71
CA GLN A 176 -13.83 3.95 -6.69
C GLN A 176 -14.33 3.48 -8.06
N VAL A 177 -15.17 2.43 -8.11
CA VAL A 177 -15.81 1.96 -9.34
C VAL A 177 -16.66 3.07 -9.97
N PHE A 178 -17.44 3.79 -9.17
CA PHE A 178 -18.20 4.94 -9.68
C PHE A 178 -17.30 6.04 -10.24
N LYS A 179 -16.22 6.40 -9.54
CA LYS A 179 -15.25 7.40 -10.02
C LYS A 179 -14.58 6.97 -11.32
N TYR A 180 -14.23 5.69 -11.45
CA TYR A 180 -13.67 5.11 -12.66
C TYR A 180 -14.66 5.22 -13.83
N ILE A 181 -15.89 4.74 -13.66
CA ILE A 181 -16.93 4.82 -14.70
C ILE A 181 -17.22 6.27 -15.10
N ALA A 182 -17.24 7.19 -14.13
CA ALA A 182 -17.49 8.60 -14.36
C ALA A 182 -16.26 9.39 -14.86
N GLY A 183 -15.06 8.78 -14.87
CA GLY A 183 -13.81 9.47 -15.24
C GLY A 183 -13.43 10.62 -14.30
N THR A 184 -13.83 10.58 -13.02
CA THR A 184 -13.66 11.68 -12.05
C THR A 184 -12.54 11.43 -11.03
N TYR A 185 -11.61 10.54 -11.34
CA TYR A 185 -10.44 10.26 -10.49
C TYR A 185 -9.27 11.21 -10.80
N PRO A 186 -8.44 11.56 -9.81
CA PRO A 186 -7.25 12.36 -10.05
C PRO A 186 -6.16 11.54 -10.76
N THR A 187 -5.32 12.20 -11.55
CA THR A 187 -4.08 11.63 -12.11
C THR A 187 -2.90 12.54 -11.74
N PRO A 188 -1.90 12.06 -10.98
CA PRO A 188 -1.83 10.74 -10.33
C PRO A 188 -2.84 10.58 -9.18
N ILE A 189 -3.00 9.34 -8.70
CA ILE A 189 -3.88 9.05 -7.55
C ILE A 189 -3.27 9.66 -6.28
N GLU A 190 -4.04 10.49 -5.58
CA GLU A 190 -3.54 11.20 -4.41
C GLU A 190 -3.12 10.26 -3.28
N THR A 191 -1.91 10.49 -2.75
CA THR A 191 -1.38 9.89 -1.53
C THR A 191 -1.06 10.97 -0.51
N PRO A 192 -1.22 10.71 0.79
CA PRO A 192 -1.56 9.43 1.43
C PRO A 192 -3.04 9.04 1.30
N ILE A 193 -3.32 7.73 1.27
CA ILE A 193 -4.69 7.20 1.23
C ILE A 193 -5.34 7.40 2.62
N ARG A 194 -6.33 8.30 2.72
CA ARG A 194 -6.96 8.71 3.99
C ARG A 194 -7.65 7.57 4.78
N ASN A 195 -8.09 6.52 4.10
CA ASN A 195 -8.81 5.38 4.71
C ASN A 195 -7.96 4.11 4.78
N LEU A 196 -6.63 4.22 4.71
CA LEU A 196 -5.76 3.07 4.89
C LEU A 196 -5.79 2.63 6.36
N ARG A 197 -5.60 1.33 6.59
CA ARG A 197 -5.54 0.76 7.94
C ARG A 197 -4.34 1.30 8.71
N PRO A 198 -4.41 1.31 10.06
CA PRO A 198 -3.23 1.58 10.86
C PRO A 198 -2.07 0.66 10.45
N ALA A 199 -0.88 1.24 10.28
CA ALA A 199 0.29 0.50 9.80
C ALA A 199 0.62 -0.66 10.74
N ARG A 200 0.52 -0.44 12.07
CA ARG A 200 0.80 -1.48 13.07
C ARG A 200 -0.06 -2.73 12.89
N GLU A 201 -1.38 -2.57 12.74
CA GLU A 201 -2.32 -3.70 12.53
C GLU A 201 -2.18 -4.42 11.18
N THR A 202 -1.39 -3.85 10.27
CA THR A 202 -1.23 -4.36 8.90
C THR A 202 0.15 -4.97 8.72
N CYS A 203 1.20 -4.17 8.99
CA CYS A 203 2.59 -4.54 8.83
C CYS A 203 3.03 -5.55 9.90
N GLU A 204 2.62 -5.39 11.16
CA GLU A 204 3.16 -6.17 12.29
C GLU A 204 2.69 -7.62 12.31
N LYS A 205 1.66 -7.95 11.53
CA LYS A 205 1.24 -9.34 11.28
C LYS A 205 2.36 -10.19 10.65
N CYS A 206 3.22 -9.55 9.86
CA CYS A 206 4.34 -10.18 9.17
C CYS A 206 5.70 -9.64 9.63
N HIS A 207 5.77 -8.39 10.11
CA HIS A 207 6.98 -7.70 10.52
C HIS A 207 6.99 -7.43 12.01
N TRP A 208 7.64 -8.29 12.80
CA TRP A 208 7.63 -8.19 14.26
C TRP A 208 8.57 -7.08 14.78
N PRO A 209 8.05 -5.91 15.23
CA PRO A 209 8.88 -4.78 15.65
C PRO A 209 9.85 -5.14 16.77
N GLU A 210 9.37 -5.82 17.82
CA GLU A 210 10.15 -6.12 19.01
C GLU A 210 11.29 -7.11 18.77
N LYS A 211 11.37 -7.72 17.57
CA LYS A 211 12.51 -8.54 17.17
C LYS A 211 13.74 -7.65 16.94
N PHE A 212 14.90 -8.11 17.37
CA PHE A 212 16.16 -7.44 17.05
C PHE A 212 16.44 -7.46 15.54
N TYR A 213 16.80 -6.29 15.00
CA TYR A 213 17.24 -6.11 13.62
C TYR A 213 18.70 -5.68 13.59
N THR A 214 19.55 -6.53 13.04
CA THR A 214 20.98 -6.24 12.87
C THR A 214 21.22 -5.15 11.84
N ASN A 215 22.36 -4.46 11.98
CA ASN A 215 22.89 -3.58 10.96
C ASN A 215 23.09 -4.32 9.64
N LYS A 216 22.83 -3.63 8.53
CA LYS A 216 22.90 -4.19 7.16
C LYS A 216 23.95 -3.46 6.35
N ILE A 217 24.83 -4.20 5.69
CA ILE A 217 25.72 -3.63 4.68
C ILE A 217 24.93 -3.43 3.39
N ARG A 218 24.92 -2.20 2.89
CA ARG A 218 24.43 -1.85 1.56
C ARG A 218 25.61 -1.55 0.66
N HIS A 219 25.59 -2.12 -0.54
CA HIS A 219 26.56 -1.86 -1.57
C HIS A 219 25.81 -1.33 -2.78
N GLU A 220 25.96 -0.03 -3.02
CA GLU A 220 25.30 0.70 -4.09
C GLU A 220 26.31 0.99 -5.19
N LYS A 221 25.91 0.79 -6.43
CA LYS A 221 26.71 1.07 -7.61
C LYS A 221 26.08 2.19 -8.41
N TYR A 222 26.90 3.15 -8.80
CA TYR A 222 26.52 4.31 -9.59
C TYR A 222 27.35 4.36 -10.86
N TYR A 223 26.76 4.92 -11.92
CA TYR A 223 27.47 5.18 -13.17
C TYR A 223 27.35 6.67 -13.46
N LEU A 224 28.49 7.33 -13.66
CA LEU A 224 28.53 8.76 -13.99
C LEU A 224 28.11 9.00 -15.43
N ALA A 225 27.51 10.15 -15.70
CA ALA A 225 27.14 10.59 -17.03
C ALA A 225 28.35 11.17 -17.80
N ASP A 226 29.46 10.44 -17.82
CA ASP A 226 30.70 10.82 -18.50
C ASP A 226 30.98 9.91 -19.72
N SER A 227 32.11 10.15 -20.39
CA SER A 227 32.51 9.39 -21.58
C SER A 227 32.73 7.91 -21.31
N SER A 228 33.04 7.54 -20.07
CA SER A 228 33.44 6.18 -19.70
C SER A 228 32.34 5.43 -18.96
N ASN A 229 31.20 6.09 -18.69
CA ASN A 229 30.18 5.64 -17.75
C ASN A 229 30.84 5.22 -16.44
N THR A 230 31.69 6.07 -15.84
CA THR A 230 32.55 5.69 -14.73
C THR A 230 31.75 5.06 -13.59
N GLU A 231 32.11 3.83 -13.22
CA GLU A 231 31.49 3.11 -12.09
C GLU A 231 32.03 3.66 -10.77
N TRP A 232 31.12 4.08 -9.91
CA TRP A 232 31.36 4.57 -8.57
C TRP A 232 30.60 3.71 -7.57
N ASP A 233 31.33 3.10 -6.64
CA ASP A 233 30.77 2.21 -5.63
C ASP A 233 30.69 2.93 -4.28
N ILE A 234 29.61 2.71 -3.55
CA ILE A 234 29.44 3.16 -2.16
C ILE A 234 29.01 1.97 -1.31
N ILE A 235 29.74 1.74 -0.23
CA ILE A 235 29.47 0.69 0.76
C ILE A 235 29.15 1.34 2.09
N MET A 236 27.95 1.11 2.59
CA MET A 236 27.42 1.69 3.81
C MET A 236 27.03 0.61 4.81
N LYS A 237 27.34 0.82 6.09
CA LYS A 237 26.70 0.11 7.20
C LYS A 237 25.45 0.88 7.60
N MET A 238 24.28 0.37 7.25
CA MET A 238 23.00 0.92 7.70
C MET A 238 22.75 0.54 9.15
N LYS A 239 22.53 1.54 10.01
CA LYS A 239 22.25 1.36 11.43
C LYS A 239 20.76 1.10 11.65
N ILE A 240 20.32 -0.13 11.38
CA ILE A 240 18.90 -0.50 11.49
C ILE A 240 18.47 -0.53 12.96
N GLY A 241 19.30 -1.09 13.82
CA GLY A 241 19.12 -1.17 15.26
C GLY A 241 20.47 -1.06 15.98
N PRO A 242 20.54 -1.49 17.25
CA PRO A 242 21.79 -1.48 17.99
C PRO A 242 22.85 -2.44 17.45
N ASP A 243 24.11 -2.17 17.77
CA ASP A 243 25.21 -3.12 17.48
C ASP A 243 25.07 -4.42 18.30
N HIS A 244 24.39 -4.37 19.46
CA HIS A 244 24.15 -5.53 20.33
C HIS A 244 22.66 -5.81 20.53
N ALA A 245 22.24 -7.05 20.27
CA ALA A 245 20.85 -7.48 20.40
C ALA A 245 20.23 -7.25 21.79
N ALA A 246 21.05 -7.31 22.85
CA ALA A 246 20.61 -7.07 24.21
C ALA A 246 20.08 -5.64 24.45
N MET A 247 20.41 -4.68 23.58
CA MET A 247 19.97 -3.29 23.67
C MET A 247 18.59 -3.05 23.01
N GLY A 248 17.97 -4.07 22.41
CA GLY A 248 16.61 -3.98 21.86
C GLY A 248 16.49 -2.94 20.74
N GLN A 249 15.65 -1.92 20.94
CA GLN A 249 15.39 -0.84 19.98
C GLN A 249 15.71 0.54 20.59
N THR A 250 16.87 0.66 21.22
CA THR A 250 17.30 1.89 21.90
C THR A 250 18.05 2.86 20.99
N GLU A 251 18.60 2.37 19.87
CA GLU A 251 19.36 3.14 18.88
C GLU A 251 19.11 2.61 17.46
N GLY A 252 19.72 3.27 16.45
CA GLY A 252 19.52 2.97 15.02
C GLY A 252 18.16 3.46 14.50
N ILE A 253 17.97 3.51 13.19
CA ILE A 253 16.79 4.15 12.57
C ILE A 253 15.44 3.56 13.04
N HIS A 254 15.40 2.30 13.49
CA HIS A 254 14.17 1.68 14.05
C HIS A 254 13.92 1.99 15.53
N TRP A 255 14.70 2.85 16.20
CA TRP A 255 14.35 3.28 17.56
C TRP A 255 12.96 3.94 17.63
N HIS A 256 12.49 4.52 16.52
CA HIS A 256 11.16 5.14 16.38
C HIS A 256 9.97 4.20 16.62
N ILE A 257 10.14 2.89 16.39
CA ILE A 257 9.08 1.89 16.59
C ILE A 257 9.16 1.21 17.96
N ASN A 258 10.00 1.72 18.86
CA ASN A 258 10.12 1.22 20.22
C ASN A 258 8.78 1.37 20.98
N PRO A 259 8.25 0.31 21.61
CA PRO A 259 6.96 0.34 22.29
C PRO A 259 6.91 1.30 23.48
N ASN A 260 8.08 1.65 24.04
CA ASN A 260 8.22 2.61 25.13
C ASN A 260 8.32 4.06 24.64
N ILE A 261 8.36 4.28 23.34
CA ILE A 261 8.43 5.60 22.72
C ILE A 261 7.08 5.91 22.07
N GLU A 262 6.58 7.10 22.37
CA GLU A 262 5.45 7.73 21.70
C GLU A 262 5.99 8.92 20.91
N MET A 263 5.75 8.92 19.61
CA MET A 263 6.11 10.03 18.73
C MET A 263 4.90 10.48 17.95
N GLU A 264 4.74 11.80 17.91
CA GLU A 264 3.68 12.47 17.16
C GLU A 264 4.29 13.58 16.33
N TYR A 265 3.68 13.88 15.20
CA TYR A 265 4.09 15.01 14.37
C TYR A 265 2.88 15.68 13.75
N ALA A 266 3.04 16.94 13.37
CA ALA A 266 2.10 17.68 12.55
C ALA A 266 2.76 17.97 11.20
N SER A 267 2.01 17.88 10.11
CA SER A 267 2.53 18.10 8.76
C SER A 267 1.45 18.63 7.81
N ASP A 268 1.87 19.15 6.67
CA ASP A 268 1.01 19.36 5.51
C ASP A 268 0.36 18.05 5.01
N GLU A 269 -0.59 18.17 4.08
CA GLU A 269 -1.35 17.01 3.57
C GLU A 269 -0.49 15.93 2.91
N LYS A 270 0.58 16.33 2.20
CA LYS A 270 1.50 15.39 1.55
C LYS A 270 2.51 14.77 2.52
N ARG A 271 2.56 15.29 3.75
CA ARG A 271 3.49 14.89 4.80
C ARG A 271 4.95 15.22 4.49
N GLU A 272 5.23 16.26 3.72
CA GLU A 272 6.59 16.65 3.35
C GLU A 272 7.18 17.73 4.27
N ILE A 273 6.32 18.60 4.81
CA ILE A 273 6.72 19.73 5.65
C ILE A 273 6.26 19.46 7.07
N ILE A 274 7.21 19.13 7.95
CA ILE A 274 6.97 18.80 9.34
C ILE A 274 7.44 19.98 10.20
N PRO A 275 6.56 20.90 10.61
CA PRO A 275 6.97 22.03 11.45
C PRO A 275 7.09 21.67 12.95
N TRP A 276 6.53 20.53 13.36
CA TRP A 276 6.41 20.16 14.77
C TRP A 276 6.49 18.66 14.98
N VAL A 277 7.30 18.26 15.95
CA VAL A 277 7.47 16.86 16.40
C VAL A 277 7.42 16.81 17.92
N LYS A 278 6.70 15.84 18.47
CA LYS A 278 6.70 15.52 19.89
C LYS A 278 7.23 14.12 20.13
N TYR A 279 8.12 14.01 21.10
CA TYR A 279 8.65 12.77 21.63
C TYR A 279 8.19 12.60 23.08
N LYS A 280 7.82 11.38 23.44
CA LYS A 280 7.50 10.98 24.80
C LYS A 280 8.09 9.60 25.10
N ASN A 281 8.80 9.50 26.20
CA ASN A 281 9.27 8.24 26.74
C ASN A 281 8.32 7.75 27.83
N LYS A 282 7.63 6.63 27.62
CA LYS A 282 6.64 6.09 28.55
C LYS A 282 7.23 5.56 29.86
N LEU A 283 8.50 5.16 29.86
CA LEU A 283 9.18 4.63 31.04
C LEU A 283 9.68 5.73 31.97
N THR A 284 10.29 6.77 31.40
CA THR A 284 10.87 7.87 32.18
C THR A 284 9.92 9.06 32.36
N GLY A 285 8.87 9.15 31.54
CA GLY A 285 7.96 10.29 31.50
C GLY A 285 8.54 11.54 30.82
N VAL A 286 9.76 11.48 30.28
CA VAL A 286 10.37 12.60 29.57
C VAL A 286 9.59 12.91 28.29
N GLU A 287 9.20 14.18 28.14
CA GLU A 287 8.58 14.72 26.92
C GLU A 287 9.47 15.81 26.33
N LEU A 288 9.65 15.77 25.01
CA LEU A 288 10.37 16.78 24.25
C LEU A 288 9.52 17.24 23.07
N VAL A 289 9.48 18.54 22.83
CA VAL A 289 8.78 19.14 21.70
C VAL A 289 9.80 19.88 20.85
N PHE A 290 9.89 19.50 19.59
CA PHE A 290 10.75 20.11 18.60
C PHE A 290 9.91 20.92 17.62
N LYS A 291 10.36 22.14 17.33
CA LYS A 291 9.79 23.02 16.32
C LYS A 291 10.83 23.34 15.27
N SER A 292 10.43 23.36 14.00
CA SER A 292 11.32 23.76 12.90
C SER A 292 11.58 25.27 12.95
N GLU A 293 12.85 25.67 12.85
CA GLU A 293 13.24 27.07 12.62
C GLU A 293 13.02 27.52 11.16
N GLU A 294 12.95 26.57 10.21
CA GLU A 294 12.80 26.88 8.78
C GLU A 294 11.31 26.96 8.39
N ASN A 295 10.50 26.07 8.97
CA ASN A 295 9.06 26.00 8.73
C ASN A 295 8.31 26.45 9.98
N GLU A 296 8.45 27.73 10.34
CA GLU A 296 7.79 28.29 11.52
C GLU A 296 6.26 28.20 11.42
N ILE A 297 5.61 27.83 12.52
CA ILE A 297 4.16 27.73 12.61
C ILE A 297 3.63 28.39 13.88
N THR A 298 2.52 29.13 13.75
CA THR A 298 1.84 29.72 14.90
C THR A 298 1.12 28.67 15.73
N GLU A 299 0.95 28.92 17.03
CA GLU A 299 0.20 28.03 17.92
C GLU A 299 -1.25 27.83 17.48
N ASP A 300 -1.92 28.88 16.97
CA ASP A 300 -3.29 28.77 16.46
C ASP A 300 -3.36 27.84 15.24
N SER A 301 -2.43 27.97 14.29
CA SER A 301 -2.32 27.07 13.13
C SER A 301 -2.02 25.64 13.56
N LEU A 302 -1.05 25.44 14.46
CA LEU A 302 -0.66 24.11 14.95
C LEU A 302 -1.79 23.42 15.73
N SER A 303 -2.65 24.18 16.42
CA SER A 303 -3.80 23.65 17.14
C SER A 303 -4.85 23.02 16.21
N LYS A 304 -4.94 23.52 14.97
CA LYS A 304 -5.88 23.06 13.93
C LYS A 304 -5.33 21.91 13.11
N MET A 305 -4.02 21.67 13.15
CA MET A 305 -3.40 20.54 12.45
C MET A 305 -3.65 19.23 13.19
N GLU A 306 -3.86 18.17 12.41
CA GLU A 306 -3.87 16.80 12.91
C GLU A 306 -2.48 16.46 13.48
N LYS A 307 -2.47 15.95 14.71
CA LYS A 307 -1.26 15.41 15.36
C LYS A 307 -1.32 13.91 15.16
N ARG A 308 -0.49 13.42 14.26
CA ARG A 308 -0.51 12.02 13.84
C ARG A 308 0.57 11.25 14.59
N PRO A 309 0.28 10.03 15.07
CA PRO A 309 1.32 9.14 15.59
C PRO A 309 2.27 8.74 14.46
N PHE A 310 3.58 8.79 14.73
CA PHE A 310 4.60 8.35 13.80
C PHE A 310 4.58 6.82 13.67
N ASP A 311 4.52 6.30 12.44
CA ASP A 311 4.43 4.87 12.16
C ASP A 311 5.29 4.42 10.97
N CYS A 312 5.21 3.13 10.64
CA CYS A 312 6.03 2.50 9.61
C CYS A 312 5.90 3.19 8.24
N MET A 313 4.72 3.72 7.91
CA MET A 313 4.43 4.32 6.60
C MET A 313 5.01 5.72 6.45
N ASP A 314 5.49 6.34 7.53
CA ASP A 314 6.11 7.67 7.44
C ASP A 314 7.52 7.60 6.82
N CYS A 315 8.15 6.42 6.89
CA CYS A 315 9.38 6.08 6.18
C CYS A 315 9.14 5.08 5.02
N HIS A 316 8.46 3.96 5.28
CA HIS A 316 8.13 2.93 4.28
C HIS A 316 6.83 3.28 3.55
N ASN A 317 6.77 4.45 2.94
CA ASN A 317 5.52 5.05 2.45
C ASN A 317 4.90 4.36 1.22
N ARG A 318 5.66 3.53 0.49
CA ARG A 318 5.17 2.72 -0.65
C ARG A 318 5.85 1.34 -0.73
N PRO A 319 5.67 0.44 0.25
CA PRO A 319 6.49 -0.77 0.42
C PRO A 319 6.31 -1.82 -0.69
N SER A 320 5.25 -1.72 -1.47
CA SER A 320 4.92 -2.66 -2.56
C SER A 320 4.77 -1.98 -3.92
N HIS A 321 4.88 -0.65 -3.97
CA HIS A 321 4.54 0.14 -5.16
C HIS A 321 5.56 1.26 -5.37
N GLU A 322 6.83 0.90 -5.38
CA GLU A 322 7.94 1.85 -5.50
C GLU A 322 8.14 2.26 -6.96
N TYR A 323 8.33 3.57 -7.18
CA TYR A 323 8.71 4.14 -8.46
C TYR A 323 10.09 4.79 -8.31
N HIS A 324 11.09 4.20 -8.96
CA HIS A 324 12.46 4.65 -8.86
C HIS A 324 12.78 5.75 -9.87
N ALA A 325 13.67 6.66 -9.50
CA ALA A 325 14.20 7.67 -10.41
C ALA A 325 15.03 7.02 -11.55
N PRO A 326 15.10 7.64 -12.73
CA PRO A 326 15.94 7.17 -13.83
C PRO A 326 17.39 6.89 -13.46
N SER A 327 18.00 7.71 -12.61
CA SER A 327 19.36 7.50 -12.10
C SER A 327 19.52 6.08 -11.53
N TYR A 328 18.60 5.67 -10.65
CA TYR A 328 18.58 4.39 -9.96
C TYR A 328 18.42 3.21 -10.92
N PHE A 329 17.35 3.19 -11.73
CA PHE A 329 17.10 2.01 -12.57
C PHE A 329 18.07 1.90 -13.74
N VAL A 330 18.61 3.02 -14.24
CA VAL A 330 19.68 2.99 -15.26
C VAL A 330 20.97 2.44 -14.67
N ASN A 331 21.31 2.77 -13.41
CA ASN A 331 22.47 2.16 -12.75
C ASN A 331 22.30 0.64 -12.62
N HIS A 332 21.10 0.18 -12.29
CA HIS A 332 20.82 -1.25 -12.14
C HIS A 332 21.00 -2.03 -13.44
N ILE A 333 20.55 -1.50 -14.58
CA ILE A 333 20.72 -2.17 -15.88
C ILE A 333 22.17 -2.15 -16.39
N PHE A 334 22.99 -1.18 -15.96
CA PHE A 334 24.45 -1.25 -16.16
C PHE A 334 25.08 -2.31 -15.26
N THR A 335 24.74 -2.32 -13.97
CA THR A 335 25.28 -3.30 -13.00
C THR A 335 24.91 -4.73 -13.35
N SER A 336 23.70 -4.97 -13.86
CA SER A 336 23.25 -6.31 -14.29
C SER A 336 23.90 -6.75 -15.61
N GLY A 337 24.55 -5.83 -16.34
CA GLY A 337 25.13 -6.08 -17.65
C GLY A 337 24.09 -6.17 -18.78
N GLU A 338 22.84 -5.77 -18.54
CA GLU A 338 21.81 -5.69 -19.58
C GLU A 338 22.13 -4.61 -20.63
N ILE A 339 22.86 -3.57 -20.23
CA ILE A 339 23.49 -2.60 -21.13
C ILE A 339 24.99 -2.50 -20.86
N SER A 340 25.76 -2.24 -21.90
CA SER A 340 27.23 -2.23 -21.84
C SER A 340 27.77 -0.86 -21.43
N SER A 341 28.55 -0.80 -20.34
CA SER A 341 29.32 0.39 -19.95
C SER A 341 30.42 0.77 -20.94
N LYS A 342 30.73 -0.10 -21.91
CA LYS A 342 31.73 0.19 -22.95
C LYS A 342 31.23 1.16 -24.03
N VAL A 343 29.92 1.39 -24.13
CA VAL A 343 29.35 2.35 -25.09
C VAL A 343 29.54 3.75 -24.49
N PRO A 344 30.44 4.60 -25.05
CA PRO A 344 30.73 5.90 -24.45
C PRO A 344 29.49 6.77 -24.33
N TYR A 345 29.35 7.49 -23.21
CA TYR A 345 28.22 8.41 -22.94
C TYR A 345 26.82 7.78 -22.88
N LEU A 346 26.68 6.45 -22.83
CA LEU A 346 25.36 5.80 -22.79
C LEU A 346 24.53 6.19 -21.56
N LYS A 347 25.17 6.38 -20.40
CA LYS A 347 24.51 6.90 -19.20
C LYS A 347 23.96 8.31 -19.47
N ALA A 348 24.76 9.21 -20.03
CA ALA A 348 24.34 10.58 -20.32
C ALA A 348 23.16 10.60 -21.31
N ALA A 349 23.25 9.86 -22.42
CA ALA A 349 22.19 9.77 -23.42
C ALA A 349 20.88 9.21 -22.84
N ALA A 350 20.97 8.20 -21.97
CA ALA A 350 19.81 7.64 -21.29
C ALA A 350 19.18 8.64 -20.32
N MET A 351 19.98 9.33 -19.50
CA MET A 351 19.48 10.32 -18.55
C MET A 351 18.81 11.50 -19.26
N ASP A 352 19.40 12.00 -20.35
CA ASP A 352 18.82 13.08 -21.18
C ASP A 352 17.45 12.68 -21.74
N ALA A 353 17.35 11.49 -22.34
CA ALA A 353 16.09 10.98 -22.86
C ALA A 353 15.03 10.76 -21.78
N LEU A 354 15.42 10.27 -20.59
CA LEU A 354 14.49 9.95 -19.51
C LEU A 354 14.06 11.16 -18.67
N ASN A 355 14.70 12.32 -18.87
CA ASN A 355 14.31 13.57 -18.20
C ASN A 355 13.03 14.17 -18.80
N ASP A 356 12.77 13.90 -20.09
CA ASP A 356 11.60 14.41 -20.79
C ASP A 356 10.28 13.88 -20.18
N ILE A 357 9.24 14.71 -20.27
CA ILE A 357 7.87 14.34 -19.88
C ILE A 357 7.11 13.86 -21.11
N TYR A 358 6.76 12.59 -21.12
CA TYR A 358 5.95 11.98 -22.17
C TYR A 358 4.45 11.97 -21.80
N SER A 359 3.58 11.93 -22.81
CA SER A 359 2.12 11.93 -22.62
C SER A 359 1.51 10.53 -22.61
N THR A 360 2.08 9.62 -23.38
CA THR A 360 1.68 8.20 -23.47
C THR A 360 2.89 7.28 -23.51
N LYS A 361 2.69 5.98 -23.25
CA LYS A 361 3.72 4.94 -23.43
C LYS A 361 4.30 4.89 -24.83
N ASP A 362 3.45 5.02 -25.85
CA ASP A 362 3.90 5.03 -27.25
C ASP A 362 4.78 6.25 -27.55
N SER A 363 4.36 7.44 -27.06
CA SER A 363 5.17 8.66 -27.19
C SER A 363 6.50 8.54 -26.44
N ALA A 364 6.52 7.89 -25.27
CA ALA A 364 7.74 7.65 -24.50
C ALA A 364 8.67 6.69 -25.23
N LYS A 365 8.14 5.61 -25.80
CA LYS A 365 8.94 4.63 -26.55
C LYS A 365 9.65 5.28 -27.74
N MET A 366 8.89 5.99 -28.58
CA MET A 366 9.46 6.69 -29.74
C MET A 366 10.37 7.85 -29.32
N GLY A 367 9.98 8.58 -28.28
CA GLY A 367 10.74 9.72 -27.76
C GLY A 367 12.10 9.32 -27.22
N ILE A 368 12.16 8.27 -26.40
CA ILE A 368 13.41 7.74 -25.84
C ILE A 368 14.32 7.22 -26.97
N GLU A 369 13.77 6.47 -27.92
CA GLU A 369 14.52 5.99 -29.08
C GLU A 369 15.13 7.15 -29.88
N ASN A 370 14.30 8.11 -30.28
CA ASN A 370 14.72 9.25 -31.09
C ASN A 370 15.76 10.11 -30.36
N LYS A 371 15.55 10.39 -29.07
CA LYS A 371 16.48 11.22 -28.27
C LYS A 371 17.83 10.56 -28.13
N ILE A 372 17.90 9.27 -27.83
CA ILE A 372 19.17 8.55 -27.71
C ILE A 372 19.91 8.55 -29.07
N ILE A 373 19.22 8.21 -30.17
CA ILE A 373 19.84 8.19 -31.49
C ILE A 373 20.29 9.59 -31.91
N GLN A 374 19.48 10.62 -31.66
CA GLN A 374 19.81 12.00 -31.97
C GLN A 374 21.00 12.49 -31.16
N TYR A 375 21.07 12.18 -29.86
CA TYR A 375 22.20 12.52 -29.00
C TYR A 375 23.53 12.06 -29.62
N TYR A 376 23.59 10.81 -30.10
CA TYR A 376 24.79 10.30 -30.76
C TYR A 376 24.99 10.87 -32.18
N THR A 377 23.92 11.05 -32.95
CA THR A 377 24.01 11.60 -34.31
C THR A 377 24.59 13.02 -34.30
N ASP A 378 24.12 13.84 -33.35
CA ASP A 378 24.47 15.27 -33.29
C ASP A 378 25.81 15.50 -32.57
N GLN A 379 26.09 14.76 -31.50
CA GLN A 379 27.26 15.03 -30.64
C GLN A 379 28.42 14.04 -30.84
N TYR A 380 28.14 12.78 -31.20
CA TYR A 380 29.12 11.70 -31.22
C TYR A 380 28.96 10.73 -32.41
N PRO A 381 28.98 11.21 -33.67
CA PRO A 381 28.70 10.38 -34.84
C PRO A 381 29.68 9.21 -35.02
N ASP A 382 30.95 9.38 -34.63
CA ASP A 382 31.95 8.31 -34.67
C ASP A 382 31.63 7.16 -33.70
N VAL A 383 31.08 7.51 -32.52
CA VAL A 383 30.61 6.53 -31.53
C VAL A 383 29.40 5.79 -32.07
N LEU A 384 28.45 6.51 -32.70
CA LEU A 384 27.29 5.89 -33.34
C LEU A 384 27.72 4.87 -34.40
N ALA A 385 28.65 5.24 -35.27
CA ALA A 385 29.14 4.35 -36.33
C ALA A 385 29.81 3.07 -35.78
N THR A 386 30.48 3.18 -34.62
CA THR A 386 31.21 2.06 -34.01
C THR A 386 30.30 1.16 -33.16
N PHE A 387 29.36 1.75 -32.41
CA PHE A 387 28.54 1.07 -31.40
C PHE A 387 27.05 1.04 -31.77
N GLU A 388 26.70 1.21 -33.05
CA GLU A 388 25.31 1.32 -33.51
C GLU A 388 24.43 0.17 -33.00
N LYS A 389 24.96 -1.05 -33.04
CA LYS A 389 24.26 -2.25 -32.63
C LYS A 389 23.99 -2.25 -31.13
N GLU A 390 24.98 -1.91 -30.31
CA GLU A 390 24.88 -1.84 -28.87
C GLU A 390 23.93 -0.73 -28.42
N ILE A 391 24.00 0.45 -29.05
CA ILE A 391 23.10 1.57 -28.80
C ILE A 391 21.65 1.15 -29.10
N LYS A 392 21.38 0.58 -30.28
CA LYS A 392 20.05 0.12 -30.67
C LYS A 392 19.53 -1.00 -29.76
N ALA A 393 20.41 -1.88 -29.28
CA ALA A 393 20.04 -2.93 -28.32
C ALA A 393 19.73 -2.37 -26.92
N ALA A 394 20.36 -1.26 -26.52
CA ALA A 394 20.15 -0.64 -25.21
C ALA A 394 18.79 0.07 -25.09
N ILE A 395 18.31 0.69 -26.17
CA ILE A 395 17.03 1.45 -26.20
C ILE A 395 15.83 0.66 -25.64
N PRO A 396 15.52 -0.57 -26.11
CA PRO A 396 14.39 -1.34 -25.56
C PRO A 396 14.58 -1.73 -24.09
N VAL A 397 15.81 -1.93 -23.62
CA VAL A 397 16.11 -2.21 -22.21
C VAL A 397 15.82 -0.97 -21.36
N ILE A 398 16.31 0.20 -21.80
CA ILE A 398 16.06 1.49 -21.15
C ILE A 398 14.56 1.78 -21.08
N TYR A 399 13.83 1.59 -22.19
CA TYR A 399 12.38 1.76 -22.21
C TYR A 399 11.66 0.76 -21.29
N THR A 400 12.11 -0.49 -21.22
CA THR A 400 11.54 -1.49 -20.30
C THR A 400 11.71 -1.05 -18.84
N ALA A 401 12.89 -0.52 -18.47
CA ALA A 401 13.11 0.02 -17.14
C ALA A 401 12.24 1.26 -16.85
N TYR A 402 12.09 2.16 -17.84
CA TYR A 402 11.19 3.33 -17.76
C TYR A 402 9.74 2.91 -17.52
N SER A 403 9.20 2.01 -18.34
CA SER A 403 7.79 1.56 -18.29
C SER A 403 7.40 0.77 -17.02
N ARG A 404 8.38 0.39 -16.19
CA ARG A 404 8.14 -0.17 -14.85
C ARG A 404 8.03 0.88 -13.76
N ASN A 405 8.55 2.08 -14.00
CA ASN A 405 8.70 3.14 -13.00
C ASN A 405 7.90 4.42 -13.31
N THR A 406 7.60 4.65 -14.59
CA THR A 406 6.92 5.86 -15.07
C THR A 406 5.73 5.49 -15.95
N PHE A 407 4.57 6.06 -15.66
CA PHE A 407 3.31 5.79 -16.37
C PHE A 407 2.68 7.13 -16.78
N PRO A 408 2.97 7.61 -18.00
CA PRO A 408 2.55 8.92 -18.51
C PRO A 408 1.05 9.23 -18.34
N GLU A 409 0.20 8.28 -18.70
CA GLU A 409 -1.26 8.43 -18.73
C GLU A 409 -1.81 8.71 -17.32
N MET A 410 -1.23 8.06 -16.32
CA MET A 410 -1.56 8.24 -14.90
C MET A 410 -0.66 9.26 -14.20
N LYS A 411 0.24 9.93 -14.94
CA LYS A 411 1.22 10.90 -14.43
C LYS A 411 2.03 10.37 -13.24
N VAL A 412 2.28 9.07 -13.22
CA VAL A 412 3.05 8.40 -12.17
C VAL A 412 4.52 8.49 -12.52
N ARG A 413 5.31 9.08 -11.61
CA ARG A 413 6.77 9.16 -11.64
C ARG A 413 7.31 9.33 -10.23
N TYR A 414 8.60 9.11 -10.04
CA TYR A 414 9.27 9.23 -8.74
C TYR A 414 9.05 10.58 -8.03
N THR A 415 8.93 11.69 -8.77
CA THR A 415 8.64 13.03 -8.18
C THR A 415 7.19 13.20 -7.72
N ALA A 416 6.25 12.48 -8.33
CA ALA A 416 4.85 12.48 -7.90
C ALA A 416 4.66 11.67 -6.61
N TYR A 417 5.52 10.68 -6.39
CA TYR A 417 5.47 9.76 -5.26
C TYR A 417 6.86 9.58 -4.65
N PRO A 418 7.34 10.57 -3.86
CA PRO A 418 8.66 10.51 -3.24
C PRO A 418 8.78 9.28 -2.32
N ARG A 419 9.96 8.69 -2.26
CA ARG A 419 10.27 7.56 -1.36
C ARG A 419 10.97 8.07 -0.12
N HIS A 420 10.47 7.75 1.07
CA HIS A 420 11.01 8.33 2.32
C HIS A 420 12.11 7.51 3.01
N ILE A 421 12.47 6.34 2.46
CA ILE A 421 13.50 5.45 3.04
C ILE A 421 14.95 5.90 2.76
N GLY A 422 15.14 6.99 2.02
CA GLY A 422 16.44 7.56 1.65
C GLY A 422 16.32 9.07 1.44
N HIS A 423 17.44 9.73 1.17
CA HIS A 423 17.51 11.20 1.07
C HIS A 423 18.18 11.70 -0.22
N LEU A 424 18.28 10.84 -1.24
CA LEU A 424 18.96 11.19 -2.51
C LEU A 424 18.01 11.97 -3.43
N GLU A 425 16.86 11.41 -3.79
CA GLU A 425 15.87 12.07 -4.68
C GLU A 425 14.65 12.63 -3.93
N SER A 426 14.63 12.52 -2.60
CA SER A 426 13.60 13.08 -1.73
C SER A 426 14.24 13.53 -0.42
N ASN A 427 13.51 14.30 0.40
CA ASN A 427 14.02 14.71 1.71
C ASN A 427 14.00 13.56 2.74
N GLY A 428 13.18 12.53 2.54
CA GLY A 428 13.11 11.35 3.41
C GLY A 428 13.15 11.65 4.91
N CYS A 429 14.18 11.14 5.60
CA CYS A 429 14.39 11.38 7.03
C CYS A 429 14.76 12.83 7.36
N SER A 430 15.39 13.55 6.42
CA SER A 430 15.83 14.94 6.57
C SER A 430 14.67 15.92 6.70
N ARG A 431 13.41 15.49 6.49
CA ARG A 431 12.21 16.27 6.86
C ARG A 431 12.16 16.63 8.35
N CYS A 432 12.79 15.80 9.21
CA CYS A 432 12.96 16.08 10.63
C CYS A 432 14.44 16.15 11.04
N HIS A 433 15.31 15.38 10.39
CA HIS A 433 16.74 15.29 10.68
C HIS A 433 17.54 16.37 9.93
N ASP A 434 17.20 17.63 10.18
CA ASP A 434 17.74 18.81 9.49
C ASP A 434 18.71 19.64 10.34
N GLY A 435 18.81 19.37 11.65
CA GLY A 435 19.55 20.21 12.59
C GLY A 435 18.85 21.55 12.93
N LYS A 436 17.63 21.76 12.42
CA LYS A 436 16.80 22.97 12.55
C LYS A 436 15.55 22.75 13.39
N HIS A 437 15.17 21.49 13.63
CA HIS A 437 14.19 21.13 14.63
C HIS A 437 14.76 21.26 16.04
N LYS A 438 14.27 22.23 16.83
CA LYS A 438 14.81 22.54 18.16
C LYS A 438 13.76 22.52 19.27
N THR A 439 14.17 22.11 20.47
CA THR A 439 13.40 22.32 21.71
C THR A 439 13.65 23.70 22.29
N ALA A 440 12.82 24.12 23.25
CA ALA A 440 12.99 25.40 23.95
C ALA A 440 14.34 25.49 24.70
N GLU A 441 14.88 24.35 25.13
CA GLU A 441 16.19 24.22 25.80
C GLU A 441 17.36 24.08 24.80
N GLY A 442 17.10 24.15 23.49
CA GLY A 442 18.12 24.14 22.44
C GLY A 442 18.59 22.75 22.00
N LYS A 443 17.93 21.66 22.42
CA LYS A 443 18.22 20.33 21.86
C LYS A 443 17.76 20.27 20.41
N VAL A 444 18.56 19.67 19.53
CA VAL A 444 18.28 19.60 18.09
C VAL A 444 18.11 18.16 17.61
N ILE A 445 17.27 17.95 16.59
CA ILE A 445 17.26 16.69 15.84
C ILE A 445 18.45 16.73 14.86
N SER A 446 19.44 15.87 15.08
CA SER A 446 20.70 15.89 14.33
C SER A 446 20.54 15.53 12.85
N ARG A 447 21.30 16.21 11.99
CA ARG A 447 21.50 15.93 10.55
C ARG A 447 22.71 15.03 10.27
N ASP A 448 23.47 14.64 11.29
CA ASP A 448 24.67 13.82 11.12
C ASP A 448 24.34 12.47 10.46
N CYS A 449 24.95 12.19 9.31
CA CYS A 449 24.75 10.95 8.56
C CYS A 449 24.98 9.71 9.42
N SER A 450 25.93 9.76 10.36
CA SER A 450 26.30 8.66 11.25
C SER A 450 25.18 8.21 12.19
N VAL A 451 24.12 9.01 12.35
CA VAL A 451 22.89 8.60 13.05
C VAL A 451 22.19 7.46 12.31
N CYS A 452 22.25 7.46 10.98
CA CYS A 452 21.52 6.53 10.12
C CYS A 452 22.42 5.47 9.47
N HIS A 453 23.61 5.86 9.01
CA HIS A 453 24.56 4.96 8.37
C HIS A 453 26.00 5.47 8.46
N THR A 454 26.96 4.57 8.32
CA THR A 454 28.38 4.92 8.19
C THR A 454 28.94 4.49 6.84
N PHE A 455 29.82 5.29 6.28
CA PHE A 455 30.52 4.95 5.03
C PHE A 455 31.74 4.10 5.34
N ILE A 456 31.74 2.86 4.84
CA ILE A 456 32.82 1.89 5.06
C ILE A 456 33.61 1.58 3.79
N GLY A 457 33.09 1.98 2.62
CA GLY A 457 33.79 1.89 1.34
C GLY A 457 33.24 2.92 0.36
N GLN A 458 34.09 3.59 -0.41
CA GLN A 458 33.65 4.41 -1.54
C GLN A 458 34.77 4.66 -2.56
N GLY A 459 34.42 4.87 -3.83
CA GLY A 459 35.37 5.27 -4.86
C GLY A 459 35.06 4.68 -6.23
N VAL A 460 35.93 4.99 -7.19
CA VAL A 460 35.89 4.41 -8.54
C VAL A 460 36.14 2.91 -8.47
N PHE A 461 35.45 2.14 -9.31
CA PHE A 461 35.65 0.69 -9.42
C PHE A 461 37.15 0.32 -9.54
N GLY A 462 37.59 -0.63 -8.71
CA GLY A 462 38.99 -1.05 -8.62
C GLY A 462 39.92 -0.13 -7.82
N LYS A 463 39.42 1.01 -7.30
CA LYS A 463 40.17 1.98 -6.47
C LYS A 463 39.35 2.47 -5.27
N LEU A 464 38.62 1.57 -4.63
CA LEU A 464 37.82 1.84 -3.44
C LEU A 464 38.73 2.18 -2.24
N ASN A 465 38.41 3.27 -1.56
CA ASN A 465 38.91 3.53 -0.21
C ASN A 465 38.01 2.82 0.80
N TYR A 466 38.60 2.28 1.87
CA TYR A 466 37.88 1.52 2.89
C TYR A 466 38.14 2.07 4.28
N ALA A 467 37.10 2.03 5.11
CA ALA A 467 37.17 2.20 6.54
C ALA A 467 37.00 0.85 7.25
N THR A 468 37.35 0.80 8.53
CA THR A 468 36.93 -0.32 9.38
C THR A 468 35.41 -0.28 9.59
N ILE A 469 34.80 -1.42 9.88
CA ILE A 469 33.34 -1.55 10.03
C ILE A 469 32.75 -0.69 11.17
N ASP A 470 33.57 -0.33 12.15
CA ASP A 470 33.18 0.48 13.33
C ASP A 470 33.56 1.96 13.18
N SER A 471 34.19 2.32 12.06
CA SER A 471 34.51 3.70 11.70
C SER A 471 33.63 4.20 10.55
N THR A 472 33.62 5.52 10.34
CA THR A 472 33.04 6.13 9.15
C THR A 472 34.10 6.94 8.44
N MET A 473 34.11 6.88 7.11
CA MET A 473 34.79 7.89 6.29
C MET A 473 33.86 9.08 6.08
N GLU A 474 34.45 10.22 5.76
CA GLU A 474 33.72 11.37 5.23
C GLU A 474 33.15 11.01 3.85
N PHE A 475 31.91 11.40 3.58
CA PHE A 475 31.30 11.18 2.27
C PHE A 475 32.08 11.89 1.17
N GLN A 476 32.32 11.20 0.07
CA GLN A 476 32.91 11.76 -1.13
C GLN A 476 31.89 11.73 -2.26
N HIS A 477 31.51 12.92 -2.74
CA HIS A 477 30.69 13.03 -3.93
C HIS A 477 31.48 12.58 -5.17
N PRO A 478 30.88 11.81 -6.11
CA PRO A 478 31.62 11.28 -7.26
C PRO A 478 32.12 12.35 -8.25
N VAL A 479 31.48 13.52 -8.25
CA VAL A 479 31.91 14.71 -8.99
C VAL A 479 32.23 15.83 -8.00
N ASP A 480 33.17 16.68 -8.37
CA ASP A 480 33.59 17.79 -7.51
C ASP A 480 32.48 18.84 -7.38
N ILE A 481 31.97 18.98 -6.16
CA ILE A 481 30.93 19.95 -5.77
C ILE A 481 31.37 20.74 -4.53
N ASP A 482 32.67 20.81 -4.28
CA ASP A 482 33.26 21.35 -3.06
C ASP A 482 32.62 20.73 -1.79
N ASN A 483 32.01 21.57 -0.95
CA ASN A 483 31.35 21.17 0.30
C ASN A 483 29.82 21.32 0.23
N ALA A 484 29.22 21.47 -0.96
CA ALA A 484 27.78 21.71 -1.10
C ALA A 484 26.93 20.64 -0.39
N TRP A 485 27.36 19.38 -0.42
CA TRP A 485 26.67 18.27 0.26
C TRP A 485 26.57 18.42 1.79
N LYS A 486 27.42 19.25 2.42
CA LYS A 486 27.38 19.52 3.87
C LYS A 486 26.30 20.52 4.25
N GLU A 487 25.97 21.43 3.34
CA GLU A 487 25.08 22.57 3.59
C GLU A 487 23.69 22.37 2.97
N SER A 488 23.59 21.68 1.84
CA SER A 488 22.36 21.43 1.10
C SER A 488 21.94 19.96 1.14
N ASN A 489 20.63 19.70 0.96
CA ASN A 489 20.14 18.33 0.79
C ASN A 489 20.54 17.79 -0.59
N CYS A 490 20.88 16.50 -0.67
CA CYS A 490 21.19 15.84 -1.94
C CYS A 490 20.01 15.93 -2.93
N SER A 491 18.79 15.88 -2.41
CA SER A 491 17.53 16.02 -3.16
C SER A 491 17.38 17.34 -3.91
N GLU A 492 18.03 18.41 -3.48
CA GLU A 492 17.96 19.71 -4.16
C GLU A 492 18.56 19.65 -5.57
N CYS A 493 19.52 18.76 -5.80
CA CYS A 493 20.13 18.55 -7.13
C CYS A 493 19.62 17.27 -7.81
N HIS A 494 19.53 16.18 -7.05
CA HIS A 494 19.28 14.86 -7.64
C HIS A 494 17.81 14.55 -7.96
N VAL A 495 16.85 15.38 -7.52
CA VAL A 495 15.44 15.21 -7.88
C VAL A 495 15.16 15.56 -9.36
N GLU A 496 15.97 16.42 -9.99
CA GLU A 496 15.80 16.86 -11.39
C GLU A 496 16.79 16.19 -12.36
N LEU A 497 17.39 15.06 -11.96
CA LEU A 497 18.21 14.16 -12.81
C LEU A 497 19.58 14.66 -13.30
N TYR A 498 20.28 15.49 -12.53
CA TYR A 498 21.69 15.80 -12.77
C TYR A 498 22.57 15.53 -11.56
#